data_AF-K1SKL3-F1
#
_entry.id   AF-K1SKL3-F1
#
_cell.length_a   1.000
_cell.length_b   1.000
_cell.length_c   1.000
_cell.angle_alpha   90.00
_cell.angle_beta   90.00
_cell.angle_gamma   90.00
#
_symmetry.space_group_name_H-M   'P 1'
#
loop_
_entity.id
_entity.type
_entity.pdbx_description
1 polymer ?
#
loop_
_entity_poly.entity_id
_entity_poly.type
_entity_poly.pdbx_seq_one_letter_code
_entity_poly.pdbx_strand_id
1 'polypeptide(L)'
;MKKTVMVLLLVLLCLCGCGEQSGQKEKQSKKATKEIFAMDTYMTITTYGEKAEEAATKAVSEIERLDNLLSTGKNESEIAILNENGSEIVSEDTAQLIAKSIELYQDTNGVFDISIYPLMKEWGFTTKNIKFHPTKQ
;
A
#
# COMPACT_ATOMS: atom_id res chain seq x y z
N MET A 1 11.09 73.02 -6.98
CA MET A 1 11.81 71.90 -7.62
C MET A 1 12.60 71.06 -6.62
N LYS A 2 13.47 71.63 -5.78
CA LYS A 2 14.23 70.84 -4.77
C LYS A 2 13.35 70.16 -3.71
N LYS A 3 12.26 70.82 -3.27
CA LYS A 3 11.32 70.28 -2.26
C LYS A 3 10.38 69.20 -2.83
N THR A 4 10.00 69.30 -4.10
CA THR A 4 9.16 68.29 -4.77
C THR A 4 9.96 67.03 -5.14
N VAL A 5 11.25 67.17 -5.46
CA VAL A 5 12.17 66.03 -5.68
C VAL A 5 12.45 65.29 -4.37
N MET A 6 12.55 66.00 -3.24
CA MET A 6 12.77 65.37 -1.93
C MET A 6 11.55 64.58 -1.42
N VAL A 7 10.33 65.03 -1.74
CA VAL A 7 9.09 64.29 -1.44
C VAL A 7 8.95 63.05 -2.31
N LEU A 8 9.36 63.11 -3.59
CA LEU A 8 9.32 61.95 -4.48
C LEU A 8 10.35 60.87 -4.10
N LEU A 9 11.51 61.27 -3.56
CA LEU A 9 12.55 60.36 -3.08
C LEU A 9 12.17 59.66 -1.76
N LEU A 10 11.39 60.33 -0.90
CA LEU A 10 10.92 59.76 0.37
C LEU A 10 9.78 58.74 0.18
N VAL A 11 8.96 58.91 -0.86
CA VAL A 11 7.87 57.97 -1.21
C VAL A 11 8.43 56.69 -1.86
N LEU A 12 9.57 56.78 -2.55
CA LEU A 12 10.25 55.61 -3.14
C LEU A 12 10.91 54.70 -2.09
N LEU A 13 11.31 55.25 -0.93
CA LEU A 13 11.90 54.46 0.15
C LEU A 13 10.88 53.63 0.96
N CYS A 14 9.58 53.89 0.82
CA CYS A 14 8.52 53.13 1.50
C CYS A 14 8.13 51.82 0.78
N LEU A 15 8.72 51.49 -0.37
CA LEU A 15 8.43 50.27 -1.13
C LEU A 15 9.38 49.09 -0.83
N CYS A 16 10.41 49.28 0.02
CA CYS A 16 11.28 48.20 0.50
C CYS A 16 10.84 47.65 1.88
N GLY A 17 9.54 47.70 2.15
CA GLY A 17 8.91 47.08 3.31
C GLY A 17 8.31 45.72 2.98
N CYS A 18 9.07 44.81 2.37
CA CYS A 18 8.74 43.38 2.49
C CYS A 18 9.03 42.99 3.93
N GLY A 19 8.05 43.24 4.80
CA GLY A 19 8.01 42.60 6.10
C GLY A 19 8.04 41.11 5.85
N GLU A 20 9.13 40.47 6.24
CA GLU A 20 9.18 39.04 6.43
C GLU A 20 8.21 38.75 7.57
N GLN A 21 6.95 38.56 7.19
CA GLN A 21 5.98 37.95 8.07
C GLN A 21 6.50 36.56 8.33
N SER A 22 7.15 36.41 9.48
CA SER A 22 7.14 35.20 10.29
C SER A 22 5.70 34.86 10.68
N GLY A 23 4.81 34.78 9.69
CA GLY A 23 3.59 34.02 9.77
C GLY A 23 4.05 32.60 10.04
N GLN A 24 3.64 32.07 11.18
CA GLN A 24 3.77 30.67 11.50
C GLN A 24 3.27 29.88 10.29
N LYS A 25 4.18 29.39 9.46
CA LYS A 25 3.88 28.28 8.57
C LYS A 25 3.54 27.15 9.52
N GLU A 26 2.25 26.93 9.77
CA GLU A 26 1.82 25.57 10.06
C GLU A 26 2.52 24.71 9.02
N LYS A 27 3.41 23.81 9.48
CA LYS A 27 4.03 22.82 8.60
C LYS A 27 2.89 21.96 8.07
N GLN A 28 2.25 22.41 7.01
CA GLN A 28 1.27 21.62 6.29
C GLN A 28 2.09 20.47 5.70
N SER A 29 2.08 19.33 6.38
CA SER A 29 2.86 18.18 5.98
C SER A 29 2.47 17.84 4.55
N LYS A 30 3.43 17.71 3.63
CA LYS A 30 3.13 17.29 2.26
C LYS A 30 2.36 15.98 2.31
N LYS A 31 1.30 15.88 1.52
CA LYS A 31 0.43 14.70 1.42
C LYS A 31 0.63 14.08 0.04
N ALA A 32 0.71 12.76 -0.03
CA ALA A 32 0.66 12.00 -1.28
C ALA A 32 -0.38 10.89 -1.16
N THR A 33 -1.14 10.65 -2.23
CA THR A 33 -2.13 9.58 -2.32
C THR A 33 -1.89 8.78 -3.60
N LYS A 34 -1.85 7.45 -3.49
CA LYS A 34 -1.79 6.52 -4.63
C LYS A 34 -2.93 5.52 -4.54
N GLU A 35 -3.55 5.25 -5.68
CA GLU A 35 -4.56 4.20 -5.84
C GLU A 35 -3.94 3.10 -6.69
N ILE A 36 -4.07 1.85 -6.24
CA ILE A 36 -3.51 0.69 -6.93
C ILE A 36 -4.53 -0.47 -6.94
N PHE A 37 -4.41 -1.34 -7.94
CA PHE A 37 -5.10 -2.61 -7.97
C PHE A 37 -4.05 -3.72 -7.87
N ALA A 38 -4.04 -4.43 -6.75
CA ALA A 38 -3.12 -5.53 -6.48
C ALA A 38 -3.78 -6.49 -5.47
N MET A 39 -3.35 -7.75 -5.40
CA MET A 39 -3.93 -8.76 -4.51
C MET A 39 -5.45 -8.91 -4.72
N ASP A 40 -5.90 -8.80 -5.98
CA ASP A 40 -7.30 -8.83 -6.41
C ASP A 40 -8.22 -7.78 -5.74
N THR A 41 -7.66 -6.66 -5.26
CA THR A 41 -8.41 -5.59 -4.62
C THR A 41 -7.90 -4.19 -4.98
N TYR A 42 -8.77 -3.18 -4.82
CA TYR A 42 -8.40 -1.78 -4.91
C TYR A 42 -7.91 -1.28 -3.55
N MET A 43 -6.73 -0.66 -3.53
CA MET A 43 -6.13 -0.09 -2.33
C MET A 43 -5.83 1.39 -2.54
N THR A 44 -6.01 2.18 -1.49
CA THR A 44 -5.65 3.60 -1.45
C THR A 44 -4.61 3.82 -0.37
N ILE A 45 -3.43 4.28 -0.76
CA ILE A 45 -2.32 4.57 0.15
C ILE A 45 -2.21 6.07 0.28
N THR A 46 -2.35 6.57 1.51
CA THR A 46 -2.15 7.98 1.81
C THR A 46 -1.00 8.14 2.79
N THR A 47 -0.05 9.00 2.44
CA THR A 47 1.15 9.29 3.25
C THR A 47 1.28 10.79 3.49
N TYR A 48 1.99 11.13 4.56
CA TYR A 48 2.16 12.50 5.03
C TYR A 48 3.62 12.74 5.41
N GLY A 49 4.07 13.98 5.29
CA GLY A 49 5.42 14.41 5.64
C GLY A 49 6.28 14.72 4.42
N GLU A 50 7.51 15.17 4.65
CA GLU A 50 8.39 15.71 3.59
C GLU A 50 8.69 14.70 2.48
N LYS A 51 8.65 13.40 2.80
CA LYS A 51 8.91 12.27 1.89
C LYS A 51 7.64 11.49 1.51
N ALA A 52 6.45 12.09 1.62
CA ALA A 52 5.18 11.41 1.36
C ALA A 52 5.18 10.67 0.00
N GLU A 53 5.57 11.34 -1.09
CA GLU A 53 5.57 10.72 -2.43
C GLU A 53 6.52 9.51 -2.53
N GLU A 54 7.72 9.60 -1.94
CA GLU A 54 8.69 8.51 -1.90
C GLU A 54 8.15 7.33 -1.09
N ALA A 55 7.56 7.60 0.08
CA ALA A 55 6.98 6.58 0.94
C ALA A 55 5.79 5.88 0.26
N ALA A 56 4.89 6.63 -0.39
CA ALA A 56 3.78 6.08 -1.14
C ALA A 56 4.28 5.20 -2.30
N THR A 57 5.31 5.63 -3.02
CA THR A 57 5.90 4.85 -4.12
C THR A 57 6.52 3.55 -3.61
N LYS A 58 7.29 3.59 -2.52
CA LYS A 58 7.88 2.40 -1.91
C LYS A 58 6.83 1.42 -1.40
N ALA A 59 5.74 1.92 -0.81
CA ALA A 59 4.64 1.09 -0.35
C ALA A 59 3.93 0.38 -1.51
N VAL A 60 3.67 1.09 -2.62
CA VAL A 60 3.13 0.48 -3.84
C VAL A 60 4.04 -0.63 -4.35
N SER A 61 5.34 -0.36 -4.51
CA SER A 61 6.29 -1.34 -5.02
C SER A 61 6.37 -2.58 -4.13
N GLU A 62 6.28 -2.42 -2.81
CA GLU A 62 6.30 -3.55 -1.89
C GLU A 62 5.02 -4.39 -1.98
N ILE A 63 3.86 -3.75 -2.12
CA ILE A 63 2.59 -4.45 -2.34
C ILE A 63 2.62 -5.24 -3.64
N GLU A 64 3.12 -4.66 -4.73
CA GLU A 64 3.27 -5.37 -6.01
C GLU A 64 4.25 -6.53 -5.92
N ARG A 65 5.35 -6.37 -5.17
CA ARG A 65 6.30 -7.46 -4.90
C ARG A 65 5.61 -8.62 -4.18
N LEU A 66 4.88 -8.33 -3.10
CA LEU A 66 4.15 -9.34 -2.32
C LEU A 66 3.03 -9.99 -3.12
N ASP A 67 2.31 -9.23 -3.94
CA ASP A 67 1.26 -9.75 -4.83
C ASP A 67 1.84 -10.69 -5.89
N ASN A 68 3.06 -10.47 -6.36
CA ASN A 68 3.74 -11.41 -7.26
C ASN A 68 4.26 -12.64 -6.52
N LEU A 69 4.75 -12.47 -5.28
CA LEU A 69 5.35 -13.53 -4.48
C LEU A 69 4.31 -14.52 -3.92
N LEU A 70 3.17 -14.01 -3.45
CA LEU A 70 2.24 -14.74 -2.59
C LEU A 70 0.92 -15.15 -3.28
N SER A 71 0.69 -14.71 -4.52
CA SER A 71 -0.59 -14.96 -5.21
C SER A 71 -0.82 -16.44 -5.48
N THR A 72 -2.01 -16.97 -5.17
CA THR A 72 -2.36 -18.35 -5.60
C THR A 72 -2.70 -18.45 -7.09
N GLY A 73 -2.79 -17.33 -7.81
CA GLY A 73 -3.27 -17.25 -9.20
C GLY A 73 -2.20 -16.87 -10.23
N LYS A 74 -0.99 -16.52 -9.78
CA LYS A 74 0.16 -16.26 -10.66
C LYS A 74 1.08 -17.46 -10.64
N ASN A 75 1.28 -18.10 -11.78
CA ASN A 75 2.00 -19.38 -11.88
C ASN A 75 3.46 -19.27 -11.41
N GLU A 76 4.06 -18.09 -11.52
CA GLU A 76 5.44 -17.83 -11.14
C GLU A 76 5.61 -17.47 -9.65
N SER A 77 4.52 -17.37 -8.89
CA SER A 77 4.57 -17.08 -7.46
C SER A 77 5.05 -18.30 -6.66
N GLU A 78 5.67 -18.05 -5.49
CA GLU A 78 6.13 -19.13 -4.61
C GLU A 78 4.96 -19.98 -4.11
N ILE A 79 3.81 -19.37 -3.83
CA ILE A 79 2.63 -20.08 -3.35
C ILE A 79 2.00 -20.95 -4.45
N ALA A 80 1.95 -20.49 -5.71
CA ALA A 80 1.44 -21.32 -6.80
C ALA A 80 2.35 -22.54 -7.04
N ILE A 81 3.67 -22.34 -7.07
CA ILE A 81 4.67 -23.40 -7.24
C ILE A 81 4.60 -24.39 -6.07
N LEU A 82 4.54 -23.90 -4.83
CA LEU A 82 4.38 -24.74 -3.64
C LEU A 82 3.10 -25.59 -3.70
N ASN A 83 1.98 -24.99 -4.12
CA ASN A 83 0.71 -25.71 -4.27
C ASN A 83 0.73 -26.78 -5.38
N GLU A 84 1.52 -26.57 -6.43
CA GLU A 84 1.68 -27.52 -7.53
C GLU A 84 2.61 -28.68 -7.14
N ASN A 85 3.74 -28.37 -6.50
CA ASN A 85 4.79 -29.33 -6.17
C ASN A 85 4.53 -30.08 -4.85
N GLY A 86 3.70 -29.52 -3.96
CA GLY A 86 3.46 -30.02 -2.60
C GLY A 86 4.60 -29.70 -1.61
N SER A 87 5.79 -29.38 -2.11
CA SER A 87 6.93 -28.89 -1.33
C SER A 87 7.81 -28.01 -2.20
N GLU A 88 8.35 -26.92 -1.65
CA GLU A 88 9.24 -26.00 -2.37
C GLU A 88 10.14 -25.26 -1.38
N ILE A 89 11.32 -24.84 -1.83
CA ILE A 89 12.16 -23.89 -1.08
C ILE A 89 11.61 -22.49 -1.37
N VAL A 90 11.12 -21.84 -0.33
CA VAL A 90 10.52 -20.51 -0.41
C VAL A 90 11.42 -19.45 0.20
N SER A 91 11.17 -18.18 -0.14
CA SER A 91 11.84 -17.04 0.48
C SER A 91 11.55 -16.94 1.98
N GLU A 92 12.39 -16.18 2.69
CA GLU A 92 12.21 -15.91 4.12
C GLU A 92 10.85 -15.25 4.43
N ASP A 93 10.39 -14.31 3.59
CA ASP A 93 9.09 -13.66 3.77
C ASP A 93 7.94 -14.67 3.72
N THR A 94 7.96 -15.57 2.73
CA THR A 94 6.95 -16.63 2.59
C THR A 94 7.03 -17.62 3.75
N ALA A 95 8.23 -18.02 4.17
CA ALA A 95 8.44 -18.91 5.30
C ALA A 95 7.88 -18.31 6.61
N GLN A 96 8.15 -17.02 6.86
CA GLN A 96 7.62 -16.31 8.04
C GLN A 96 6.09 -16.23 8.01
N LEU A 97 5.50 -15.94 6.86
CA LEU A 97 4.04 -15.89 6.71
C LEU A 97 3.39 -17.27 6.96
N ILE A 98 3.97 -18.34 6.42
CA ILE A 98 3.51 -19.71 6.66
C ILE A 98 3.63 -20.07 8.14
N ALA A 99 4.77 -19.76 8.77
CA ALA A 99 4.98 -20.01 10.19
C ALA A 99 3.93 -19.30 11.05
N LYS A 100 3.65 -18.02 10.77
CA LYS A 100 2.61 -17.27 11.50
C LYS A 100 1.21 -17.84 11.25
N SER A 101 0.95 -18.31 10.04
CA SER A 101 -0.33 -18.95 9.70
C SER A 101 -0.54 -20.27 10.43
N ILE A 102 0.53 -21.06 10.64
CA ILE A 102 0.49 -22.30 11.43
C ILE A 102 0.24 -21.99 12.92
N GLU A 103 0.86 -20.95 13.46
CA GLU A 103 0.58 -20.47 14.83
C GLU A 103 -0.91 -20.11 14.97
N LEU A 104 -1.47 -19.35 14.03
CA LEU A 104 -2.90 -19.01 14.02
C LEU A 104 -3.81 -20.23 13.88
N TYR A 105 -3.41 -21.23 13.08
CA TYR A 105 -4.15 -22.49 13.01
C TYR A 105 -4.25 -23.16 14.38
N GLN A 106 -3.16 -23.19 15.14
CA GLN A 106 -3.12 -23.76 16.48
C GLN A 106 -3.96 -22.93 17.46
N ASP A 107 -3.77 -21.60 17.48
CA ASP A 107 -4.45 -20.67 18.38
C ASP A 107 -5.98 -20.64 18.18
N THR A 108 -6.42 -20.94 16.95
CA THR A 108 -7.84 -20.97 16.58
C THR A 108 -8.44 -22.37 16.61
N ASN A 109 -7.72 -23.37 17.11
CA ASN A 109 -8.12 -24.78 17.10
C ASN A 109 -8.57 -25.26 15.70
N GLY A 110 -7.86 -24.84 14.65
CA GLY A 110 -8.10 -25.23 13.26
C GLY A 110 -9.20 -24.46 12.54
N VAL A 111 -9.77 -23.39 13.13
CA VAL A 111 -10.75 -22.54 12.44
C VAL A 111 -10.09 -21.73 11.32
N PHE A 112 -8.88 -21.23 11.53
CA PHE A 112 -8.07 -20.60 10.50
C PHE A 112 -7.13 -21.65 9.90
N ASP A 113 -7.38 -22.08 8.66
CA ASP A 113 -6.58 -23.10 7.98
C ASP A 113 -6.17 -22.64 6.58
N ILE A 114 -4.87 -22.45 6.37
CA ILE A 114 -4.31 -22.03 5.08
C ILE A 114 -4.21 -23.16 4.05
N SER A 115 -4.43 -24.42 4.46
CA SER A 115 -4.35 -25.60 3.59
C SER A 115 -5.65 -25.88 2.83
N ILE A 116 -6.70 -25.07 2.99
CA ILE A 116 -8.01 -25.28 2.37
C ILE A 116 -8.05 -24.97 0.86
N TYR A 117 -6.91 -24.61 0.24
CA TYR A 117 -6.86 -24.24 -1.17
C TYR A 117 -7.44 -25.31 -2.13
N PRO A 118 -7.22 -26.63 -1.95
CA PRO A 118 -7.89 -27.66 -2.75
C PRO A 118 -9.42 -27.62 -2.61
N LEU A 119 -9.94 -27.37 -1.40
CA LEU A 119 -11.38 -27.21 -1.19
C LEU A 119 -11.90 -25.96 -1.93
N MET A 120 -11.18 -24.85 -1.85
CA MET A 120 -11.55 -23.62 -2.57
C MET A 120 -11.60 -23.83 -4.10
N LYS A 121 -10.67 -24.63 -4.65
CA LYS A 121 -10.66 -25.03 -6.07
C LYS A 121 -11.90 -25.84 -6.43
N GLU A 122 -12.24 -26.85 -5.62
CA GLU A 122 -13.40 -27.70 -5.89
C GLU A 122 -14.72 -26.92 -5.91
N TRP A 123 -14.88 -25.98 -4.97
CA TRP A 123 -16.03 -25.08 -4.90
C TRP A 123 -16.01 -23.95 -5.94
N GLY A 124 -14.93 -23.81 -6.71
CA GLY A 124 -14.85 -22.85 -7.81
C GLY A 124 -14.56 -21.40 -7.40
N PHE A 125 -14.10 -21.17 -6.16
CA PHE A 125 -13.71 -19.84 -5.70
C PHE A 125 -12.49 -19.29 -6.46
N THR A 126 -11.55 -20.16 -6.82
CA THR A 126 -10.31 -19.77 -7.51
C THR A 126 -10.51 -19.51 -9.00
N THR A 127 -11.53 -20.13 -9.62
CA THR A 127 -11.84 -19.99 -11.05
C THR A 127 -12.95 -18.98 -11.33
N LYS A 128 -13.49 -18.34 -10.28
CA LYS A 128 -14.68 -17.46 -10.33
C LYS A 128 -15.94 -18.15 -10.89
N ASN A 129 -15.94 -19.48 -10.95
CA ASN A 129 -17.06 -20.32 -11.37
C ASN A 129 -17.62 -21.06 -10.14
N ILE A 130 -18.26 -20.31 -9.24
CA ILE A 130 -18.75 -20.83 -7.96
C ILE A 130 -19.74 -21.97 -8.20
N LYS A 131 -19.42 -23.15 -7.64
CA LYS A 131 -20.30 -24.32 -7.69
C LYS A 131 -21.17 -24.34 -6.46
N PHE A 132 -22.46 -24.09 -6.62
CA PHE A 132 -23.43 -24.29 -5.54
C PHE A 132 -23.84 -25.76 -5.49
N HIS A 133 -23.47 -26.45 -4.43
CA HIS A 133 -24.01 -27.77 -4.12
C HIS A 133 -25.30 -27.61 -3.32
N PRO A 134 -26.48 -27.98 -3.86
CA PRO A 134 -27.71 -27.93 -3.10
C PRO A 134 -27.61 -28.92 -1.93
N THR A 135 -27.70 -28.40 -0.70
CA THR A 135 -27.88 -29.25 0.48
C THR A 135 -29.22 -29.94 0.39
N LYS A 136 -29.24 -31.27 0.48
CA LYS A 136 -30.48 -32.01 0.72
C LYS A 136 -31.03 -31.55 2.08
N GLN A 137 -32.06 -30.71 2.05
CA GLN A 137 -32.95 -30.49 3.20
C GLN A 137 -33.83 -31.73 3.36
#